data_AF-A0A3Q7F3D4-F1
#
_entry.id   AF-A0A3Q7F3D4-F1
#
_cell.length_a   1.000
_cell.length_b   1.000
_cell.length_c   1.000
_cell.angle_alpha   90.00
_cell.angle_beta   90.00
_cell.angle_gamma   90.00
#
_symmetry.space_group_name_H-M   'P 1'
#
loop_
_entity.id
_entity.type
_entity.pdbx_description
1 polymer ?
#
loop_
_entity_poly.entity_id
_entity_poly.type
_entity_poly.pdbx_seq_one_letter_code
_entity_poly.pdbx_strand_id
1 'polypeptide(L)'
;MGEIGGNDFNYGFLGNSTKEEVESYVPAVVKTISSAIQELIELGASTLLVPGDLPIGCSTAYLTKFMHSDKGQYDPKTGCINWLNKFSQQYNELLQKELHLLRDLNPAATIIYADYYNAAMQFYASPKSHGFRKGALVACCGAGGPYNFKFSALCGDPSARDICSDTSVYASWDGMHFTEAAYKWIATGLLQGTFTFPPVPKICTNRFNPNVS
;
A
#
# COMPACT_ATOMS: atom_id res chain seq x y z
N MET A 1 3.66 -6.03 -11.53
CA MET A 1 3.57 -7.00 -10.42
C MET A 1 2.38 -6.63 -9.55
N GLY A 2 1.69 -7.62 -8.97
CA GLY A 2 0.67 -7.34 -7.95
C GLY A 2 1.28 -6.92 -6.62
N GLU A 3 0.45 -6.49 -5.67
CA GLU A 3 0.85 -6.36 -4.26
C GLU A 3 1.09 -7.77 -3.68
N ILE A 4 2.34 -8.20 -3.69
CA ILE A 4 2.78 -9.48 -3.12
C ILE A 4 3.36 -9.20 -1.72
N GLY A 5 3.00 -10.00 -0.72
CA GLY A 5 3.54 -9.89 0.63
C GLY A 5 2.60 -9.26 1.66
N GLY A 6 1.69 -8.36 1.25
CA GLY A 6 0.81 -7.65 2.19
C GLY A 6 -0.04 -8.59 3.06
N ASN A 7 -0.58 -9.65 2.46
CA ASN A 7 -1.37 -10.64 3.19
C ASN A 7 -0.52 -11.50 4.14
N ASP A 8 0.72 -11.82 3.77
CA ASP A 8 1.67 -12.56 4.61
C ASP A 8 1.89 -11.84 5.95
N PHE A 9 1.94 -10.50 5.94
CA PHE A 9 2.04 -9.69 7.15
C PHE A 9 0.69 -9.51 7.84
N ASN A 10 -0.38 -9.25 7.08
CA ASN A 10 -1.72 -9.00 7.62
C ASN A 10 -2.25 -10.19 8.42
N TYR A 11 -2.11 -11.41 7.91
CA TYR A 11 -2.55 -12.60 8.63
C TYR A 11 -1.79 -12.79 9.95
N GLY A 12 -0.49 -12.44 9.98
CA GLY A 12 0.30 -12.47 11.20
C GLY A 12 -0.14 -11.41 12.21
N PHE A 13 -0.06 -10.13 11.85
CA PHE A 13 -0.33 -9.02 12.77
C PHE A 13 -1.80 -8.94 13.20
N LEU A 14 -2.75 -9.28 12.32
CA LEU A 14 -4.18 -9.33 12.67
C LEU A 14 -4.57 -10.66 13.33
N GLY A 15 -3.75 -11.70 13.18
CA GLY A 15 -3.86 -12.96 13.91
C GLY A 15 -3.20 -12.92 15.30
N ASN A 16 -2.61 -14.05 15.67
CA ASN A 16 -2.01 -14.29 16.99
C ASN A 16 -0.47 -14.26 16.96
N SER A 17 0.14 -13.92 15.83
CA SER A 17 1.60 -13.87 15.73
C SER A 17 2.17 -12.68 16.51
N THR A 18 3.37 -12.85 17.06
CA THR A 18 4.11 -11.74 17.65
C THR A 18 4.66 -10.82 16.57
N LYS A 19 5.06 -9.62 16.97
CA LYS A 19 5.70 -8.68 16.07
C LYS A 19 6.97 -9.27 15.45
N GLU A 20 7.80 -9.90 16.28
CA GLU A 20 9.08 -10.49 15.89
C GLU A 20 8.89 -11.65 14.91
N GLU A 21 7.82 -12.44 15.08
CA GLU A 21 7.46 -13.51 14.14
C GLU A 21 7.13 -12.92 12.77
N VAL A 22 6.29 -11.88 12.69
CA VAL A 22 5.93 -11.27 11.40
C VAL A 22 7.13 -10.56 10.76
N GLU A 23 7.97 -9.90 11.55
CA GLU A 23 9.24 -9.31 11.07
C GLU A 23 10.16 -10.36 10.46
N SER A 24 10.15 -11.60 10.97
CA SER A 24 10.94 -12.69 10.41
C SER A 24 10.49 -13.14 9.01
N TYR A 25 9.28 -12.80 8.56
CA TYR A 25 8.76 -13.17 7.24
C TYR A 25 9.35 -12.31 6.13
N VAL A 26 9.79 -11.09 6.45
CA VAL A 26 10.23 -10.08 5.46
C VAL A 26 11.28 -10.61 4.48
N PRO A 27 12.38 -11.27 4.91
CA PRO A 27 13.37 -11.80 3.97
C PRO A 27 12.79 -12.84 2.99
N ALA A 28 11.88 -13.70 3.47
CA ALA A 28 11.25 -14.71 2.64
C ALA A 28 10.30 -14.09 1.61
N VAL A 29 9.50 -13.09 2.02
CA VAL A 29 8.62 -12.34 1.11
C VAL A 29 9.41 -11.62 0.02
N VAL A 30 10.47 -10.89 0.39
CA VAL A 30 11.34 -10.19 -0.58
C VAL A 30 11.98 -11.18 -1.56
N LYS A 31 12.46 -12.33 -1.06
CA LYS A 31 13.01 -13.39 -1.91
C LYS A 31 11.98 -13.93 -2.89
N THR A 32 10.75 -14.18 -2.45
CA THR A 32 9.66 -14.66 -3.32
C THR A 32 9.35 -13.64 -4.43
N ILE A 33 9.31 -12.35 -4.10
CA ILE A 33 9.14 -11.28 -5.10
C ILE A 33 10.30 -11.28 -6.10
N SER A 34 11.54 -11.40 -5.61
CA SER A 34 12.74 -11.48 -6.45
C SER A 34 12.71 -12.65 -7.43
N SER A 35 12.32 -13.84 -6.95
CA SER A 35 12.17 -15.02 -7.80
C SER A 35 11.09 -14.84 -8.85
N ALA A 36 9.92 -14.29 -8.49
CA ALA A 36 8.85 -14.03 -9.45
C ALA A 36 9.25 -13.00 -10.51
N ILE A 37 10.03 -11.98 -10.15
CA ILE A 37 10.54 -10.99 -11.12
C ILE A 37 11.48 -11.67 -12.11
N GLN A 38 12.43 -12.50 -11.64
CA GLN A 38 13.38 -13.20 -12.51
C GLN A 38 12.65 -14.16 -13.46
N GLU A 39 11.72 -14.96 -12.96
CA GLU A 39 10.92 -15.88 -13.78
C GLU A 39 10.15 -15.13 -14.88
N LEU A 40 9.52 -14.01 -14.55
CA LEU A 40 8.81 -13.20 -15.55
C LEU A 40 9.76 -12.62 -16.60
N ILE A 41 10.98 -12.22 -16.22
CA ILE A 41 11.99 -11.74 -17.17
C ILE A 41 12.42 -12.88 -18.10
N GLU A 42 12.65 -14.09 -17.58
CA GLU A 42 12.96 -15.29 -18.38
C GLU A 42 11.83 -15.63 -19.37
N LEU A 43 10.58 -15.39 -18.97
CA LEU A 43 9.39 -15.52 -19.83
C LEU A 43 9.18 -14.35 -20.81
N GLY A 44 10.07 -13.35 -20.81
CA GLY A 44 10.08 -12.25 -21.78
C GLY A 44 9.48 -10.93 -21.28
N ALA A 45 9.18 -10.78 -19.99
CA ALA A 45 8.77 -9.50 -19.43
C ALA A 45 9.92 -8.48 -19.52
N SER A 46 9.71 -7.40 -20.26
CA SER A 46 10.73 -6.36 -20.47
C SER A 46 10.55 -5.14 -19.57
N THR A 47 9.40 -4.99 -18.92
CA THR A 47 9.14 -3.90 -17.97
C THR A 47 8.26 -4.39 -16.84
N LEU A 48 8.72 -4.22 -15.60
CA LEU A 48 8.01 -4.65 -14.39
C LEU A 48 7.92 -3.48 -13.41
N LEU A 49 6.69 -3.09 -13.06
CA LEU A 49 6.42 -2.19 -11.94
C LEU A 49 6.11 -3.03 -10.69
N VAL A 50 6.83 -2.75 -9.61
CA VAL A 50 6.83 -3.49 -8.35
C VAL A 50 6.41 -2.55 -7.23
N PRO A 51 5.19 -2.69 -6.69
CA PRO A 51 4.74 -1.86 -5.58
C PRO A 51 5.46 -2.24 -4.29
N GLY A 52 5.84 -1.21 -3.51
CA GLY A 52 6.12 -1.37 -2.09
C GLY A 52 4.84 -1.55 -1.28
N ASP A 53 4.99 -1.86 0.00
CA ASP A 53 3.91 -1.92 0.96
C ASP A 53 3.35 -0.53 1.27
N LEU A 54 2.07 -0.50 1.62
CA LEU A 54 1.33 0.69 2.02
C LEU A 54 1.68 1.13 3.44
N PRO A 55 1.28 2.33 3.92
CA PRO A 55 1.46 2.69 5.32
C PRO A 55 0.44 1.94 6.19
N ILE A 56 0.72 0.67 6.50
CA ILE A 56 -0.26 -0.23 7.14
C ILE A 56 -0.67 0.23 8.54
N GLY A 57 0.15 1.04 9.21
CA GLY A 57 -0.22 1.67 10.49
C GLY A 57 -1.40 2.62 10.38
N CYS A 58 -1.74 3.06 9.16
CA CYS A 58 -2.91 3.87 8.88
C CYS A 58 -4.16 3.06 8.51
N SER A 59 -4.07 1.73 8.35
CA SER A 59 -5.24 0.92 8.02
C SER A 59 -6.24 0.90 9.18
N THR A 60 -7.50 1.16 8.85
CA THR A 60 -8.64 1.18 9.77
C THR A 60 -8.75 -0.12 10.58
N ALA A 61 -8.44 -1.27 9.99
CA ALA A 61 -8.47 -2.55 10.69
C ALA A 61 -7.40 -2.62 11.80
N TYR A 62 -6.17 -2.19 11.50
CA TYR A 62 -5.10 -2.10 12.50
C TYR A 62 -5.42 -1.08 13.59
N LEU A 63 -5.93 0.09 13.20
CA LEU A 63 -6.38 1.11 14.14
C LEU A 63 -7.48 0.57 15.07
N THR A 64 -8.40 -0.24 14.55
CA THR A 64 -9.44 -0.88 15.37
C THR A 64 -8.85 -1.94 16.29
N LYS A 65 -7.93 -2.79 15.80
CA LYS A 65 -7.29 -3.84 16.60
C LYS A 65 -6.49 -3.25 17.78
N PHE A 66 -5.78 -2.15 17.54
CA PHE A 66 -4.86 -1.55 18.50
C PHE A 66 -5.42 -0.29 19.19
N MET A 67 -6.73 -0.01 19.08
CA MET A 67 -7.33 1.26 19.58
C MET A 67 -7.16 1.51 21.08
N HIS A 68 -6.84 0.47 21.85
CA HIS A 68 -6.60 0.54 23.30
C HIS A 68 -5.11 0.53 23.69
N SER A 69 -4.21 0.49 22.71
CA SER A 69 -2.78 0.61 22.92
C SER A 69 -2.39 2.03 23.38
N ASP A 70 -1.15 2.19 23.84
CA ASP A 70 -0.61 3.47 24.28
C ASP A 70 -0.72 4.53 23.17
N LYS A 71 -1.26 5.70 23.52
CA LYS A 71 -1.38 6.86 22.61
C LYS A 71 -0.02 7.32 22.10
N GLY A 72 1.07 7.08 22.83
CA GLY A 72 2.43 7.35 22.38
C GLY A 72 2.85 6.54 21.15
N GLN A 73 2.12 5.47 20.82
CA GLN A 73 2.37 4.66 19.62
C GLN A 73 1.71 5.22 18.35
N TYR A 74 0.96 6.32 18.46
CA TYR A 74 0.26 6.94 17.34
C TYR A 74 0.95 8.24 16.91
N ASP A 75 1.07 8.45 15.62
CA ASP A 75 1.52 9.73 15.07
C ASP A 75 0.43 10.79 15.32
N PRO A 76 0.74 11.90 16.00
CA PRO A 76 -0.28 12.90 16.37
C PRO A 76 -0.82 13.68 15.18
N LYS A 77 -0.13 13.66 14.03
CA LYS A 77 -0.53 14.41 12.84
C LYS A 77 -1.49 13.61 11.96
N THR A 78 -1.20 12.33 11.77
CA THR A 78 -1.91 11.43 10.86
C THR A 78 -2.89 10.51 11.58
N GLY A 79 -2.66 10.23 12.87
CA GLY A 79 -3.41 9.24 13.65
C GLY A 79 -3.03 7.80 13.33
N CYS A 80 -1.95 7.57 12.57
CA CYS A 80 -1.48 6.23 12.22
C CYS A 80 -0.60 5.63 13.32
N ILE A 81 -0.51 4.31 13.38
CA ILE A 81 0.34 3.57 14.32
C ILE A 81 1.81 3.59 13.85
N ASN A 82 2.68 4.19 14.65
CA ASN A 82 4.09 4.44 14.34
C ASN A 82 4.88 3.15 14.07
N TRP A 83 4.72 2.12 14.92
CA TRP A 83 5.54 0.92 14.81
C TRP A 83 5.16 0.07 13.58
N LEU A 84 3.90 0.09 13.16
CA LEU A 84 3.43 -0.56 11.94
C LEU A 84 3.91 0.18 10.69
N ASN A 85 3.85 1.52 10.69
CA ASN A 85 4.41 2.30 9.59
C ASN A 85 5.94 2.13 9.49
N LYS A 86 6.64 2.04 10.62
CA LYS A 86 8.07 1.73 10.65
C LYS A 86 8.36 0.35 10.03
N PHE A 87 7.53 -0.64 10.31
CA PHE A 87 7.62 -1.96 9.67
C PHE A 87 7.52 -1.85 8.14
N SER A 88 6.47 -1.19 7.61
CA SER A 88 6.30 -1.04 6.15
C SER A 88 7.47 -0.28 5.52
N GLN A 89 8.02 0.74 6.19
CA GLN A 89 9.21 1.45 5.72
C GLN A 89 10.44 0.52 5.65
N GLN A 90 10.69 -0.29 6.69
CA GLN A 90 11.81 -1.23 6.71
C GLN A 90 11.68 -2.32 5.65
N TYR A 91 10.48 -2.87 5.47
CA TYR A 91 10.18 -3.79 4.38
C TYR A 91 10.47 -3.14 3.01
N ASN A 92 9.99 -1.93 2.79
CA ASN A 92 10.17 -1.19 1.54
C ASN A 92 11.64 -0.86 1.25
N GLU A 93 12.44 -0.58 2.27
CA GLU A 93 13.89 -0.39 2.12
C GLU A 93 14.60 -1.67 1.67
N LEU A 94 14.22 -2.83 2.24
CA LEU A 94 14.78 -4.12 1.85
C LEU A 94 14.36 -4.51 0.44
N LEU A 95 13.09 -4.31 0.08
CA LEU A 95 12.61 -4.53 -1.28
C LEU A 95 13.38 -3.64 -2.28
N GLN A 96 13.56 -2.35 -1.98
CA GLN A 96 14.30 -1.46 -2.87
C GLN A 96 15.77 -1.88 -3.08
N LYS A 97 16.43 -2.41 -2.03
CA LYS A 97 17.79 -2.98 -2.16
C LYS A 97 17.79 -4.20 -3.09
N GLU A 98 16.84 -5.11 -2.93
CA GLU A 98 16.73 -6.27 -3.80
C GLU A 98 16.44 -5.88 -5.26
N LEU A 99 15.53 -4.92 -5.47
CA LEU A 99 15.24 -4.39 -6.81
C LEU A 99 16.45 -3.68 -7.44
N HIS A 100 17.36 -3.12 -6.65
CA HIS A 100 18.62 -2.61 -7.16
C HIS A 100 19.47 -3.75 -7.72
N LEU A 101 19.70 -4.80 -6.94
CA LEU A 101 20.48 -5.98 -7.38
C LEU A 101 19.88 -6.62 -8.64
N LEU A 102 18.54 -6.74 -8.70
CA LEU A 102 17.87 -7.30 -9.86
C LEU A 102 18.03 -6.45 -11.13
N ARG A 103 18.12 -5.12 -11.01
CA ARG A 103 18.43 -4.25 -12.17
C ARG A 103 19.84 -4.49 -12.70
N ASP A 104 20.81 -4.65 -11.79
CA ASP A 104 22.20 -4.93 -12.17
C ASP A 104 22.33 -6.29 -12.86
N LEU A 105 21.60 -7.29 -12.38
CA LEU A 105 21.57 -8.64 -12.96
C LEU A 105 20.81 -8.70 -14.30
N ASN A 106 19.83 -7.81 -14.51
CA ASN A 106 18.94 -7.85 -15.67
C ASN A 106 18.95 -6.50 -16.43
N PRO A 107 20.09 -6.07 -17.01
CA PRO A 107 20.22 -4.76 -17.64
C PRO A 107 19.30 -4.55 -18.86
N ALA A 108 18.79 -5.63 -19.45
CA ALA A 108 17.83 -5.57 -20.56
C ALA A 108 16.37 -5.35 -20.09
N ALA A 109 16.06 -5.57 -18.81
CA ALA A 109 14.72 -5.40 -18.25
C ALA A 109 14.60 -4.08 -17.48
N THR A 110 13.47 -3.39 -17.61
CA THR A 110 13.18 -2.19 -16.84
C THR A 110 12.39 -2.55 -15.58
N ILE A 111 13.04 -2.51 -14.42
CA ILE A 111 12.40 -2.80 -13.11
C ILE A 111 12.14 -1.48 -12.38
N ILE A 112 10.88 -1.20 -12.06
CA ILE A 112 10.40 0.07 -11.50
C ILE A 112 9.85 -0.20 -10.11
N TYR A 113 10.39 0.46 -9.09
CA TYR A 113 9.79 0.50 -7.76
C TYR A 113 8.64 1.51 -7.75
N ALA A 114 7.49 1.13 -7.23
CA ALA A 114 6.34 2.00 -7.03
C ALA A 114 6.15 2.28 -5.54
N ASP A 115 6.34 3.55 -5.17
CA ASP A 115 6.34 4.03 -3.79
C ASP A 115 4.91 4.30 -3.29
N TYR A 116 4.19 3.20 -3.08
CA TYR A 116 2.82 3.19 -2.57
C TYR A 116 2.73 3.87 -1.20
N TYR A 117 3.73 3.63 -0.34
CA TYR A 117 3.81 4.23 0.99
C TYR A 117 3.73 5.76 0.91
N ASN A 118 4.68 6.40 0.21
CA ASN A 118 4.73 7.86 0.20
C ASN A 118 3.59 8.49 -0.62
N ALA A 119 3.09 7.81 -1.66
CA ALA A 119 1.92 8.26 -2.41
C ALA A 119 0.66 8.31 -1.53
N ALA A 120 0.43 7.26 -0.73
CA ALA A 120 -0.71 7.20 0.19
C ALA A 120 -0.56 8.14 1.39
N MET A 121 0.66 8.28 1.94
CA MET A 121 0.91 9.17 3.08
C MET A 121 0.54 10.63 2.84
N GLN A 122 0.51 11.10 1.57
CA GLN A 122 0.05 12.45 1.25
C GLN A 122 -1.38 12.71 1.73
N PHE A 123 -2.29 11.77 1.49
CA PHE A 123 -3.67 11.95 1.90
C PHE A 123 -3.90 11.66 3.38
N TYR A 124 -3.06 10.87 4.05
CA TYR A 124 -3.11 10.74 5.51
C TYR A 124 -2.62 12.02 6.21
N ALA A 125 -1.59 12.66 5.68
CA ALA A 125 -1.07 13.91 6.22
C ALA A 125 -2.02 15.10 6.04
N SER A 126 -2.84 15.10 4.99
CA SER A 126 -3.80 16.18 4.73
C SER A 126 -5.04 15.71 3.95
N PRO A 127 -5.97 14.94 4.57
CA PRO A 127 -7.06 14.27 3.85
C PRO A 127 -7.97 15.23 3.08
N LYS A 128 -8.36 16.34 3.71
CA LYS A 128 -9.27 17.33 3.11
C LYS A 128 -8.70 17.98 1.85
N SER A 129 -7.38 18.24 1.81
CA SER A 129 -6.73 18.81 0.63
C SER A 129 -6.68 17.85 -0.56
N HIS A 130 -6.83 16.54 -0.29
CA HIS A 130 -6.85 15.48 -1.29
C HIS A 130 -8.27 14.99 -1.62
N GLY A 131 -9.31 15.72 -1.18
CA GLY A 131 -10.71 15.39 -1.45
C GLY A 131 -11.39 14.50 -0.41
N PHE A 132 -10.64 13.88 0.52
CA PHE A 132 -11.17 12.98 1.54
C PHE A 132 -11.74 13.74 2.75
N ARG A 133 -12.86 14.42 2.53
CA ARG A 133 -13.52 15.29 3.51
C ARG A 133 -14.06 14.54 4.72
N LYS A 134 -14.40 13.26 4.56
CA LYS A 134 -14.85 12.38 5.66
C LYS A 134 -13.69 11.64 6.33
N GLY A 135 -12.46 11.88 5.88
CA GLY A 135 -11.23 11.41 6.50
C GLY A 135 -10.60 10.24 5.75
N ALA A 136 -9.40 9.89 6.20
CA ALA A 136 -8.62 8.80 5.62
C ALA A 136 -8.60 7.53 6.50
N LEU A 137 -8.92 7.65 7.80
CA LEU A 137 -8.82 6.54 8.76
C LEU A 137 -10.13 5.79 9.00
N VAL A 138 -11.28 6.38 8.64
CA VAL A 138 -12.61 5.80 8.83
C VAL A 138 -13.03 5.11 7.54
N ALA A 139 -13.53 3.88 7.63
CA ALA A 139 -14.01 3.13 6.47
C ALA A 139 -15.36 3.66 5.97
N CYS A 140 -15.55 3.65 4.65
CA CYS A 140 -16.83 3.97 4.04
C CYS A 140 -17.88 2.87 4.28
N CYS A 141 -17.50 1.60 4.21
CA CYS A 141 -18.36 0.43 4.39
C CYS A 141 -17.96 -0.35 5.64
N GLY A 142 -18.88 -0.48 6.60
CA GLY A 142 -18.63 -1.26 7.79
C GLY A 142 -19.82 -1.36 8.74
N ALA A 143 -19.51 -1.55 10.02
CA ALA A 143 -20.47 -1.92 11.06
C ALA A 143 -20.44 -0.99 12.29
N GLY A 144 -20.01 0.26 12.09
CA GLY A 144 -19.89 1.29 13.12
C GLY A 144 -18.63 1.17 13.99
N GLY A 145 -18.62 1.86 15.13
CA GLY A 145 -17.42 2.03 15.99
C GLY A 145 -16.56 3.22 15.56
N PRO A 146 -15.44 3.50 16.26
CA PRO A 146 -14.64 4.72 16.04
C PRO A 146 -14.11 4.89 14.62
N TYR A 147 -13.85 3.77 13.93
CA TYR A 147 -13.32 3.75 12.57
C TYR A 147 -14.31 3.18 11.54
N ASN A 148 -15.60 3.03 11.91
CA ASN A 148 -16.61 2.33 11.10
C ASN A 148 -16.15 0.93 10.64
N PHE A 149 -15.53 0.16 11.55
CA PHE A 149 -15.00 -1.17 11.24
C PHE A 149 -15.11 -2.08 12.47
N LYS A 150 -15.49 -3.35 12.22
CA LYS A 150 -15.52 -4.42 13.24
C LYS A 150 -15.09 -5.74 12.61
N PHE A 151 -14.17 -6.44 13.24
CA PHE A 151 -13.73 -7.77 12.80
C PHE A 151 -14.85 -8.82 12.79
N SER A 152 -15.91 -8.63 13.59
CA SER A 152 -17.07 -9.53 13.63
C SER A 152 -18.08 -9.30 12.51
N ALA A 153 -17.93 -8.22 11.72
CA ALA A 153 -18.89 -7.79 10.72
C ALA A 153 -18.17 -6.96 9.65
N LEU A 154 -17.51 -7.68 8.72
CA LEU A 154 -16.76 -7.07 7.62
C LEU A 154 -17.72 -6.52 6.55
N CYS A 155 -17.25 -5.58 5.73
CA CYS A 155 -18.03 -5.08 4.60
C CYS A 155 -18.52 -6.25 3.71
N GLY A 156 -19.80 -6.24 3.35
CA GLY A 156 -20.46 -7.34 2.64
C GLY A 156 -21.20 -8.33 3.56
N ASP A 157 -20.94 -8.31 4.86
CA ASP A 157 -21.77 -9.01 5.85
C ASP A 157 -23.14 -8.33 6.00
N PRO A 158 -24.26 -9.08 6.18
CA PRO A 158 -25.60 -8.50 6.35
C PRO A 158 -25.74 -7.52 7.53
N SER A 159 -24.83 -7.58 8.51
CA SER A 159 -24.77 -6.68 9.66
C SER A 159 -23.91 -5.42 9.42
N ALA A 160 -23.07 -5.41 8.39
CA ALA A 160 -22.26 -4.26 7.98
C ALA A 160 -23.07 -3.32 7.07
N ARG A 161 -24.04 -2.62 7.67
CA ARG A 161 -25.00 -1.75 6.94
C ARG A 161 -24.62 -0.27 6.95
N ASP A 162 -23.56 0.11 7.66
CA ASP A 162 -23.09 1.49 7.70
C ASP A 162 -22.17 1.75 6.49
N ILE A 163 -22.82 2.10 5.38
CA ILE A 163 -22.18 2.33 4.08
C ILE A 163 -22.36 3.81 3.72
N CYS A 164 -21.26 4.47 3.39
CA CYS A 164 -21.28 5.86 2.99
C CYS A 164 -21.99 6.07 1.64
N SER A 165 -22.65 7.21 1.47
CA SER A 165 -23.37 7.55 0.23
C SER A 165 -22.47 8.08 -0.89
N ASP A 166 -21.28 8.56 -0.55
CA ASP A 166 -20.29 9.11 -1.48
C ASP A 166 -18.91 8.56 -1.13
N THR A 167 -18.42 7.61 -1.95
CA THR A 167 -17.13 6.94 -1.75
C THR A 167 -15.95 7.85 -2.05
N SER A 168 -16.14 8.95 -2.80
CA SER A 168 -15.05 9.83 -3.22
C SER A 168 -14.49 10.68 -2.08
N VAL A 169 -15.24 10.83 -0.99
CA VAL A 169 -14.85 11.64 0.18
C VAL A 169 -14.21 10.83 1.32
N TYR A 170 -14.05 9.51 1.14
CA TYR A 170 -13.36 8.60 2.05
C TYR A 170 -12.12 8.00 1.38
N ALA A 171 -11.03 7.82 2.12
CA ALA A 171 -9.87 7.09 1.58
C ALA A 171 -10.00 5.57 1.77
N SER A 172 -10.50 5.13 2.94
CA SER A 172 -10.67 3.71 3.28
C SER A 172 -12.04 3.21 2.82
N TRP A 173 -12.09 2.09 2.11
CA TRP A 173 -13.33 1.45 1.68
C TRP A 173 -13.90 0.57 2.78
N ASP A 174 -13.22 -0.52 3.13
CA ASP A 174 -13.71 -1.57 4.05
C ASP A 174 -12.81 -1.77 5.28
N GLY A 175 -11.80 -0.93 5.40
CA GLY A 175 -10.83 -0.93 6.49
C GLY A 175 -9.51 -1.64 6.22
N MET A 176 -9.40 -2.42 5.15
CA MET A 176 -8.13 -2.93 4.62
C MET A 176 -7.78 -2.30 3.28
N HIS A 177 -8.79 -2.09 2.42
CA HIS A 177 -8.63 -1.60 1.07
C HIS A 177 -9.05 -0.13 0.95
N PHE A 178 -8.51 0.54 -0.06
CA PHE A 178 -8.89 1.92 -0.37
C PHE A 178 -10.13 2.00 -1.28
N THR A 179 -10.76 3.16 -1.25
CA THR A 179 -11.76 3.54 -2.25
C THR A 179 -11.12 3.74 -3.62
N GLU A 180 -11.92 3.70 -4.68
CA GLU A 180 -11.48 4.04 -6.03
C GLU A 180 -10.78 5.41 -6.08
N ALA A 181 -11.31 6.42 -5.37
CA ALA A 181 -10.74 7.76 -5.35
C ALA A 181 -9.32 7.80 -4.76
N ALA A 182 -9.06 7.04 -3.69
CA ALA A 182 -7.74 6.91 -3.10
C ALA A 182 -6.77 6.10 -3.98
N TYR A 183 -7.22 5.00 -4.59
CA TYR A 183 -6.39 4.29 -5.57
C TYR A 183 -6.09 5.14 -6.81
N LYS A 184 -7.04 5.95 -7.28
CA LYS A 184 -6.84 6.88 -8.40
C LYS A 184 -5.78 7.94 -8.06
N TRP A 185 -5.79 8.46 -6.84
CA TRP A 185 -4.74 9.36 -6.36
C TRP A 185 -3.36 8.70 -6.41
N ILE A 186 -3.23 7.49 -5.83
CA ILE A 186 -1.97 6.74 -5.83
C ILE A 186 -1.52 6.48 -7.26
N ALA A 187 -2.37 5.88 -8.10
CA ALA A 187 -2.06 5.57 -9.49
C ALA A 187 -1.61 6.81 -10.29
N THR A 188 -2.29 7.95 -10.11
CA THR A 188 -1.91 9.21 -10.75
C THR A 188 -0.52 9.66 -10.30
N GLY A 189 -0.25 9.60 -8.99
CA GLY A 189 1.06 9.91 -8.41
C GLY A 189 2.19 9.01 -8.94
N LEU A 190 1.91 7.74 -9.21
CA LEU A 190 2.88 6.79 -9.75
C LEU A 190 3.17 7.04 -11.25
N LEU A 191 2.10 7.23 -12.03
CA LEU A 191 2.18 7.34 -13.49
C LEU A 191 2.65 8.72 -13.97
N GLN A 192 2.27 9.78 -13.26
CA GLN A 192 2.51 11.16 -13.66
C GLN A 192 3.40 11.93 -12.67
N GLY A 193 3.55 11.43 -11.45
CA GLY A 193 4.32 12.08 -10.39
C GLY A 193 5.72 11.50 -10.21
N THR A 194 6.20 11.60 -8.97
CA THR A 194 7.56 11.23 -8.56
C THR A 194 7.63 9.99 -7.67
N PHE A 195 6.51 9.27 -7.51
CA PHE A 195 6.43 8.11 -6.62
C PHE A 195 6.91 6.81 -7.29
N THR A 196 7.78 6.90 -8.29
CA THR A 196 8.38 5.74 -8.94
C THR A 196 9.88 5.91 -9.10
N PHE A 197 10.62 4.82 -8.98
CA PHE A 197 12.06 4.79 -9.19
C PHE A 197 12.48 3.58 -10.06
N PRO A 198 13.08 3.80 -11.24
CA PRO A 198 13.20 5.10 -11.93
C PRO A 198 11.82 5.71 -12.27
N PRO A 199 11.72 7.04 -12.47
CA PRO A 199 10.42 7.69 -12.71
C PRO A 199 9.74 7.23 -14.01
N VAL A 200 8.51 6.75 -13.92
CA VAL A 200 7.70 6.29 -15.07
C VAL A 200 7.59 7.33 -16.20
N PRO A 201 7.31 8.63 -15.93
CA PRO A 201 7.27 9.63 -17.00
C PRO A 201 8.54 9.70 -17.84
N LYS A 202 9.72 9.42 -17.27
CA LYS A 202 11.00 9.43 -18.00
C LYS A 202 11.21 8.18 -18.86
N ILE A 203 10.52 7.10 -18.55
CA ILE A 203 10.62 5.80 -19.26
C ILE A 203 9.63 5.77 -20.43
N CYS A 204 8.41 6.29 -20.20
CA CYS A 204 7.32 6.22 -21.17
C CYS A 204 7.32 7.35 -22.22
N THR A 205 8.18 8.37 -22.10
CA THR A 205 8.28 9.47 -23.09
C THR A 205 8.85 9.07 -24.44
N ASN A 206 9.47 7.89 -24.58
CA ASN A 206 10.17 7.47 -25.80
C ASN A 206 9.43 6.46 -26.69
N ARG A 207 8.13 6.17 -26.45
CA ARG A 207 7.39 5.18 -27.27
C ARG A 207 6.10 5.63 -27.94
N PHE A 208 5.70 6.90 -27.83
CA PHE A 208 4.69 7.46 -28.71
C PHE A 208 5.37 8.40 -29.70
N ASN A 209 6.01 7.81 -30.71
CA ASN A 209 6.27 8.51 -31.96
C ASN A 209 5.03 8.29 -32.84
N PRO A 210 4.11 9.27 -33.00
CA PRO A 210 2.93 9.12 -33.86
C PRO A 210 3.28 9.01 -35.36
N ASN A 211 4.57 8.97 -35.72
CA ASN A 211 5.06 8.94 -37.10
C ASN A 211 5.68 7.59 -37.53
N VAL A 212 5.22 6.47 -36.97
CA VAL A 212 5.48 5.16 -37.61
C VAL A 212 4.22 4.75 -38.37
N SER A 213 4.24 5.15 -39.65
CA SER A 213 3.46 4.73 -40.84
C SER A 213 2.19 3.90 -40.65
#